data_AF-A0A212D4E5-F1
#
_entry.id   AF-A0A212D4E5-F1
#
_cell.length_a   1.000
_cell.length_b   1.000
_cell.length_c   1.000
_cell.angle_alpha   90.00
_cell.angle_beta   90.00
_cell.angle_gamma   90.00
#
_symmetry.space_group_name_H-M   'P 1'
#
loop_
_entity.id
_entity.type
_entity.pdbx_description
1 polymer ?
#
loop_
_entity_poly.entity_id
_entity_poly.type
_entity_poly.pdbx_seq_one_letter_code
_entity_poly.pdbx_strand_id
1 'polypeptide(L)'
;MSPYQLNAYALALTAVGEIIQHYDSDKMFPALGFGAKLPPDGRVSHEFPLNGNQENPSCCGIDGILEAYHHSLRTVQLYGPTNFAPVVTHVARNAAAVQDGSQYSVLLIITDGVISDMAQTKEAIVNAAKLPMSIIIIGVGQAEFDAMVELDGDDVRISSRGKLAERDIVQSPARTPPASPLHTHI
;
A
#
# COMPACT_ATOMS: atom_id res chain seq x y z
N MET A 1 -16.83 12.76 15.59
CA MET A 1 -15.37 12.55 15.62
C MET A 1 -14.70 13.90 15.77
N SER A 2 -13.69 14.04 16.63
CA SER A 2 -12.97 15.29 16.84
C SER A 2 -12.26 15.73 15.54
N PRO A 3 -12.34 17.01 15.13
CA PRO A 3 -11.72 17.50 13.90
C PRO A 3 -10.18 17.49 13.91
N TYR A 4 -9.55 17.14 15.05
CA TYR A 4 -8.09 17.13 15.24
C TYR A 4 -7.48 15.73 15.40
N GLN A 5 -8.28 14.66 15.40
CA GLN A 5 -7.74 13.32 15.55
C GLN A 5 -7.54 12.69 14.17
N LEU A 6 -6.28 12.53 13.77
CA LEU A 6 -5.92 11.78 12.57
C LEU A 6 -6.56 10.39 12.64
N ASN A 7 -7.24 9.98 11.55
CA ASN A 7 -7.72 8.61 11.45
C ASN A 7 -6.50 7.67 11.27
N ALA A 8 -6.71 6.36 11.42
CA ALA A 8 -5.60 5.40 11.39
C ALA A 8 -4.82 5.42 10.06
N TYR A 9 -5.50 5.70 8.94
CA TYR A 9 -4.86 5.89 7.64
C TYR A 9 -3.92 7.10 7.63
N ALA A 10 -4.41 8.26 8.08
CA ALA A 10 -3.61 9.48 8.14
C ALA A 10 -2.44 9.35 9.11
N LEU A 11 -2.64 8.68 10.25
CA LEU A 11 -1.56 8.39 11.21
C LEU A 11 -0.46 7.51 10.59
N ALA A 12 -0.85 6.42 9.91
CA ALA A 12 0.11 5.55 9.22
C ALA A 12 0.86 6.29 8.11
N LEU A 13 0.14 7.12 7.35
CA LEU A 13 0.72 7.91 6.27
C LEU A 13 1.73 8.94 6.79
N THR A 14 1.40 9.64 7.88
CA THR A 14 2.34 10.56 8.55
C THR A 14 3.55 9.81 9.10
N ALA A 15 3.35 8.71 9.82
CA ALA A 15 4.45 7.99 10.47
C ALA A 15 5.48 7.43 9.48
N VAL A 16 5.03 6.84 8.37
CA VAL A 16 5.94 6.36 7.31
C VAL A 16 6.47 7.53 6.50
N GLY A 17 5.57 8.42 6.09
CA GLY A 17 5.84 9.58 5.25
C GLY A 17 6.94 10.48 5.80
N GLU A 18 6.91 10.74 7.11
CA GLU A 18 7.88 11.59 7.79
C GLU A 18 9.32 11.08 7.63
N ILE A 19 9.50 9.76 7.53
CA ILE A 19 10.80 9.12 7.37
C ILE A 19 11.17 9.04 5.88
N ILE A 20 10.28 8.51 5.04
CA ILE A 20 10.60 8.21 3.64
C ILE A 20 10.79 9.47 2.80
N GLN A 21 10.15 10.59 3.16
CA GLN A 21 10.23 11.83 2.37
C GLN A 21 11.64 12.42 2.28
N HIS A 22 12.54 12.01 3.17
CA HIS A 22 13.93 12.47 3.18
C HIS A 22 14.81 11.73 2.16
N TYR A 23 14.32 10.59 1.64
CA TYR A 23 15.01 9.79 0.63
C TYR A 23 14.58 10.15 -0.79
N ASP A 24 13.54 10.97 -0.93
CA ASP A 24 13.08 11.52 -2.20
C ASP A 24 13.57 12.96 -2.36
N SER A 25 14.26 13.24 -3.46
CA SER A 25 14.87 14.55 -3.69
C SER A 25 13.87 15.63 -4.10
N ASP A 26 12.81 15.29 -4.82
CA ASP A 26 11.82 16.25 -5.32
C ASP A 26 10.58 16.34 -4.43
N LYS A 27 10.39 15.34 -3.55
CA LYS A 27 9.27 15.21 -2.61
C LYS A 27 7.92 15.18 -3.31
N MET A 28 7.87 14.65 -4.54
CA MET A 28 6.66 14.49 -5.32
C MET A 28 6.21 13.04 -5.29
N PHE A 29 5.20 12.75 -4.48
CA PHE A 29 4.75 11.38 -4.24
C PHE A 29 3.48 11.08 -5.03
N PRO A 30 3.50 10.13 -6.00
CA PRO A 30 2.28 9.61 -6.60
C PRO A 30 1.35 9.03 -5.52
N ALA A 31 0.13 9.56 -5.45
CA ALA A 31 -0.85 9.14 -4.44
C ALA A 31 -2.09 8.56 -5.13
N LEU A 32 -2.31 7.25 -4.94
CA LEU A 32 -3.39 6.51 -5.59
C LEU A 32 -4.35 5.93 -4.54
N GLY A 33 -5.64 6.00 -4.82
CA GLY A 33 -6.69 5.26 -4.13
C GLY A 33 -7.14 4.06 -4.94
N PHE A 34 -7.71 3.06 -4.28
CA PHE A 34 -8.31 1.89 -4.93
C PHE A 34 -9.56 1.47 -4.15
N GLY A 35 -10.53 0.85 -4.84
CA GLY A 35 -11.76 0.41 -4.19
C GLY A 35 -12.71 1.58 -3.91
N ALA A 36 -13.03 2.37 -4.92
CA ALA A 36 -14.05 3.39 -4.80
C ALA A 36 -14.88 3.53 -6.08
N LYS A 37 -16.12 3.97 -5.93
CA LYS A 37 -16.94 4.46 -7.02
C LYS A 37 -16.66 5.95 -7.20
N LEU A 38 -16.22 6.32 -8.39
CA LEU A 38 -15.89 7.70 -8.73
C LEU A 38 -17.14 8.44 -9.22
N PRO A 39 -17.33 9.72 -8.85
CA PRO A 39 -18.34 10.56 -9.47
C PRO A 39 -17.96 10.90 -10.92
N PRO A 40 -18.93 11.29 -11.77
CA PRO A 40 -20.37 11.38 -11.49
C PRO A 40 -21.14 10.08 -11.76
N ASP A 41 -20.54 9.13 -12.47
CA ASP A 41 -21.19 7.93 -13.00
C ASP A 41 -21.18 6.74 -12.04
N GLY A 42 -20.49 6.85 -10.90
CA GLY A 42 -20.42 5.81 -9.89
C GLY A 42 -19.64 4.58 -10.36
N ARG A 43 -18.76 4.74 -11.36
CA ARG A 43 -17.94 3.64 -11.87
C ARG A 43 -16.95 3.18 -10.81
N VAL A 44 -16.91 1.88 -10.60
CA VAL A 44 -15.91 1.26 -9.72
C VAL A 44 -14.54 1.44 -10.33
N SER A 45 -13.65 2.08 -9.58
CA SER A 45 -12.25 2.18 -9.88
C SER A 45 -11.41 1.39 -8.89
N HIS A 46 -10.51 0.57 -9.44
CA HIS A 46 -9.51 -0.16 -8.68
C HIS A 46 -8.18 0.60 -8.60
N GLU A 47 -8.11 1.79 -9.20
CA GLU A 47 -6.96 2.68 -9.12
C GLU A 47 -7.35 4.08 -9.60
N PHE A 48 -7.15 5.11 -8.79
CA PHE A 48 -7.43 6.49 -9.18
C PHE A 48 -6.51 7.48 -8.44
N PRO A 49 -6.15 8.61 -9.05
CA PRO A 49 -5.34 9.63 -8.41
C PRO A 49 -6.11 10.30 -7.26
N LEU A 50 -5.53 10.34 -6.06
CA LEU A 50 -6.17 10.99 -4.90
C LEU A 50 -6.34 12.50 -5.13
N ASN A 51 -5.42 13.13 -5.86
CA ASN A 51 -5.49 14.54 -6.22
C ASN A 51 -6.46 14.84 -7.39
N GLY A 52 -7.10 13.82 -7.96
CA GLY A 52 -8.02 13.95 -9.09
C GLY A 52 -7.37 14.22 -10.46
N ASN A 53 -6.04 14.30 -10.54
CA ASN A 53 -5.32 14.55 -11.78
C ASN A 53 -4.78 13.23 -12.37
N GLN A 54 -5.39 12.79 -13.47
CA GLN A 54 -5.06 11.54 -14.14
C GLN A 54 -3.74 11.60 -14.92
N GLU A 55 -3.30 12.79 -15.32
CA GLU A 55 -2.02 12.99 -16.01
C GLU A 55 -0.85 13.07 -15.03
N ASN A 56 -1.10 13.59 -13.82
CA ASN A 56 -0.09 13.72 -12.78
C ASN A 56 -0.66 13.40 -11.38
N PRO A 57 -0.54 12.14 -10.90
CA PRO A 57 -1.02 11.73 -9.58
C PRO A 57 -0.14 12.22 -8.42
N SER A 58 0.96 12.94 -8.69
CA SER A 58 1.92 13.32 -7.66
C SER A 58 1.43 14.45 -6.77
N CYS A 59 1.67 14.30 -5.47
CA CYS A 59 1.38 15.26 -4.42
C CYS A 59 2.69 15.81 -3.84
N CYS A 60 2.71 17.09 -3.50
CA CYS A 60 3.88 17.73 -2.89
C CYS A 60 3.95 17.41 -1.40
N GLY A 61 4.93 16.61 -1.01
CA GLY A 61 5.13 16.21 0.39
C GLY A 61 4.00 15.38 0.98
N ILE A 62 4.18 15.00 2.25
CA ILE A 62 3.19 14.22 3.00
C ILE A 62 1.91 15.04 3.25
N ASP A 63 2.05 16.34 3.50
CA ASP A 63 0.92 17.25 3.69
C ASP A 63 0.02 17.30 2.44
N GLY A 64 0.62 17.33 1.25
CA GLY A 64 -0.14 17.29 -0.01
C GLY A 64 -0.89 15.95 -0.20
N ILE A 65 -0.29 14.83 0.22
CA ILE A 65 -0.97 13.54 0.19
C ILE A 65 -2.14 13.52 1.18
N LEU A 66 -1.97 14.04 2.40
CA LEU A 66 -3.03 14.13 3.41
C LEU A 66 -4.20 15.01 2.92
N GLU A 67 -3.90 16.14 2.29
CA GLU A 67 -4.92 17.00 1.70
C GLU A 67 -5.70 16.27 0.59
N ALA A 68 -4.99 15.62 -0.34
CA ALA A 68 -5.58 14.84 -1.41
C ALA A 68 -6.44 13.68 -0.88
N TYR A 69 -5.95 12.97 0.15
CA TYR A 69 -6.68 11.91 0.84
C TYR A 69 -7.99 12.43 1.46
N HIS A 70 -7.94 13.52 2.20
CA HIS A 70 -9.12 14.12 2.82
C HIS A 70 -10.13 14.64 1.79
N HIS A 71 -9.64 15.20 0.69
CA HIS A 71 -10.49 15.62 -0.43
C HIS A 71 -11.17 14.40 -1.06
N SER A 72 -10.41 13.38 -1.43
CA SER A 72 -10.91 12.17 -2.06
C SER A 72 -11.97 11.46 -1.21
N LEU A 73 -11.75 11.31 0.10
CA LEU A 73 -12.73 10.71 1.01
C LEU A 73 -14.10 11.40 1.02
N ARG A 74 -14.17 12.69 0.69
CA ARG A 74 -15.43 13.45 0.63
C ARG A 74 -16.12 13.35 -0.73
N THR A 75 -15.40 12.96 -1.78
CA THR A 75 -15.89 12.98 -3.16
C THR A 75 -16.20 11.59 -3.70
N VAL A 76 -15.44 10.57 -3.28
CA VAL A 76 -15.63 9.19 -3.74
C VAL A 76 -16.53 8.41 -2.80
N GLN A 77 -17.22 7.40 -3.33
CA GLN A 77 -17.95 6.43 -2.53
C GLN A 77 -17.09 5.18 -2.34
N LEU A 78 -16.68 4.88 -1.11
CA LEU A 78 -15.87 3.69 -0.80
C LEU A 78 -16.61 2.40 -1.23
N TYR A 79 -15.88 1.48 -1.86
CA TYR A 79 -16.45 0.26 -2.45
C TYR A 79 -15.44 -0.89 -2.53
N GLY A 80 -15.83 -2.10 -2.16
CA GLY A 80 -15.02 -3.31 -2.37
C GLY A 80 -15.22 -3.93 -3.76
N PRO A 81 -14.32 -4.76 -4.28
CA PRO A 81 -13.28 -5.49 -3.54
C PRO A 81 -11.96 -4.72 -3.36
N THR A 82 -11.21 -5.13 -2.34
CA THR A 82 -9.85 -4.67 -2.03
C THR A 82 -8.85 -5.46 -2.87
N ASN A 83 -8.47 -4.92 -4.03
CA ASN A 83 -7.58 -5.57 -4.98
C ASN A 83 -6.21 -4.88 -5.03
N PHE A 84 -5.13 -5.60 -4.74
CA PHE A 84 -3.77 -5.04 -4.72
C PHE A 84 -3.02 -5.26 -6.03
N ALA A 85 -3.36 -6.29 -6.81
CA ALA A 85 -2.64 -6.62 -8.04
C ALA A 85 -2.57 -5.44 -9.03
N PRO A 86 -3.62 -4.60 -9.22
CA PRO A 86 -3.55 -3.44 -10.11
C PRO A 86 -2.45 -2.45 -9.72
N VAL A 87 -2.44 -1.99 -8.46
CA VAL A 87 -1.48 -0.98 -7.99
C VAL A 87 -0.05 -1.52 -7.93
N VAL A 88 0.14 -2.79 -7.53
CA VAL A 88 1.46 -3.44 -7.57
C VAL A 88 1.97 -3.51 -9.00
N THR A 89 1.11 -3.88 -9.95
CA THR A 89 1.46 -3.97 -11.37
C THR A 89 1.77 -2.59 -11.95
N HIS A 90 1.03 -1.54 -11.57
CA HIS A 90 1.30 -0.18 -11.99
C HIS A 90 2.71 0.26 -11.57
N VAL A 91 3.03 0.14 -10.27
CA VAL A 91 4.35 0.56 -9.77
C VAL A 91 5.47 -0.29 -10.35
N ALA A 92 5.24 -1.59 -10.53
CA ALA A 92 6.19 -2.47 -11.21
C ALA A 92 6.49 -2.01 -12.65
N ARG A 93 5.49 -1.56 -13.41
CA ARG A 93 5.73 -1.01 -14.77
C ARG A 93 6.61 0.24 -14.72
N ASN A 94 6.37 1.13 -13.77
CA ASN A 94 7.17 2.35 -13.60
C ASN A 94 8.62 2.01 -13.19
N ALA A 95 8.80 1.11 -12.22
CA ALA A 95 10.13 0.64 -11.80
C ALA A 95 10.87 -0.11 -12.92
N ALA A 96 10.15 -0.79 -13.81
CA ALA A 96 10.76 -1.43 -14.98
C ALA A 96 11.24 -0.44 -16.05
N ALA A 97 10.71 0.79 -16.08
CA ALA A 97 11.13 1.83 -17.02
C ALA A 97 12.47 2.48 -16.63
N VAL A 98 12.88 2.38 -15.36
CA VAL A 98 14.10 3.00 -14.83
C VAL A 98 14.97 1.93 -14.15
N GLN A 99 15.81 1.25 -14.94
CA GLN A 99 16.68 0.16 -14.48
C GLN A 99 18.16 0.53 -14.41
N ASP A 100 18.50 1.80 -14.66
CA ASP A 100 19.88 2.31 -14.60
C ASP A 100 20.40 2.50 -13.16
N GLY A 101 19.57 2.19 -12.16
CA GLY A 101 19.88 2.33 -10.74
C GLY A 101 19.73 3.74 -10.19
N SER A 102 19.23 4.69 -11.00
CA SER A 102 18.99 6.07 -10.56
C SER A 102 17.77 6.21 -9.65
N GLN A 103 16.84 5.26 -9.69
CA GLN A 103 15.60 5.30 -8.91
C GLN A 103 15.31 3.94 -8.26
N TYR A 104 14.72 4.00 -7.07
CA TYR A 104 14.19 2.86 -6.35
C TYR A 104 12.80 3.20 -5.81
N SER A 105 11.79 2.43 -6.18
CA SER A 105 10.40 2.74 -5.84
C SER A 105 9.95 2.04 -4.56
N VAL A 106 9.36 2.78 -3.62
CA VAL A 106 8.72 2.19 -2.43
C VAL A 106 7.21 2.38 -2.54
N LEU A 107 6.47 1.29 -2.71
CA LEU A 107 5.00 1.29 -2.72
C LEU A 107 4.49 1.08 -1.29
N LEU A 108 3.92 2.12 -0.68
CA LEU A 108 3.19 2.01 0.58
C LEU A 108 1.70 1.74 0.30
N ILE A 109 1.19 0.61 0.79
CA ILE A 109 -0.22 0.25 0.76
C ILE A 109 -0.76 0.30 2.19
N ILE A 110 -1.81 1.10 2.40
CA ILE A 110 -2.54 1.13 3.67
C ILE A 110 -3.95 0.59 3.41
N THR A 111 -4.40 -0.37 4.21
CA THR A 111 -5.75 -0.93 4.08
C THR A 111 -6.33 -1.34 5.43
N ASP A 112 -7.65 -1.37 5.55
CA ASP A 112 -8.40 -1.89 6.70
C ASP A 112 -9.19 -3.17 6.38
N GLY A 113 -8.94 -3.78 5.21
CA GLY A 113 -9.71 -4.91 4.73
C GLY A 113 -8.86 -6.07 4.23
N VAL A 114 -9.54 -7.19 3.97
CA VAL A 114 -8.95 -8.42 3.45
C VAL A 114 -8.70 -8.30 1.95
N ILE A 115 -7.55 -8.80 1.51
CA ILE A 115 -7.15 -8.84 0.10
C ILE A 115 -8.08 -9.81 -0.66
N SER A 116 -8.76 -9.30 -1.68
CA SER A 116 -9.73 -10.08 -2.47
C SER A 116 -9.10 -10.81 -3.66
N ASP A 117 -7.96 -10.33 -4.16
CA ASP A 117 -7.25 -10.85 -5.34
C ASP A 117 -5.90 -11.48 -5.00
N MET A 118 -5.85 -12.29 -3.93
CA MET A 118 -4.61 -12.85 -3.38
C MET A 118 -3.73 -13.54 -4.42
N ALA A 119 -4.31 -14.37 -5.30
CA ALA A 119 -3.55 -15.10 -6.31
C ALA A 119 -2.88 -14.16 -7.33
N GLN A 120 -3.60 -13.13 -7.76
CA GLN A 120 -3.12 -12.11 -8.69
C GLN A 120 -2.09 -11.21 -8.03
N THR A 121 -2.29 -10.87 -6.75
CA THR A 121 -1.36 -10.08 -5.95
C THR A 121 -0.02 -10.80 -5.80
N LYS A 122 -0.03 -12.10 -5.45
CA LYS A 122 1.18 -12.93 -5.43
C LYS A 122 1.88 -13.00 -6.79
N GLU A 123 1.12 -13.17 -7.87
CA GLU A 123 1.68 -13.16 -9.23
C GLU A 123 2.35 -11.82 -9.56
N ALA A 124 1.72 -10.70 -9.20
CA ALA A 124 2.27 -9.36 -9.40
C ALA A 124 3.57 -9.17 -8.59
N ILE A 125 3.59 -9.60 -7.32
CA ILE A 125 4.77 -9.51 -6.44
C ILE A 125 5.93 -10.36 -6.99
N VAL A 126 5.68 -11.62 -7.38
CA VAL A 126 6.71 -12.50 -7.97
C VAL A 126 7.29 -11.88 -9.25
N ASN A 127 6.48 -11.22 -10.06
CA ASN A 127 6.94 -10.53 -11.26
C ASN A 127 7.73 -9.24 -10.95
N ALA A 128 7.36 -8.54 -9.88
CA ALA A 128 8.00 -7.32 -9.41
C ALA A 128 9.31 -7.57 -8.65
N ALA A 129 9.53 -8.77 -8.10
CA ALA A 129 10.69 -9.11 -7.25
C ALA A 129 12.07 -8.78 -7.87
N LYS A 130 12.16 -8.83 -9.20
CA LYS A 130 13.40 -8.51 -9.95
C LYS A 130 13.61 -7.02 -10.23
N LEU A 131 12.64 -6.18 -9.92
CA LEU A 131 12.65 -4.74 -10.23
C LEU A 131 13.18 -3.94 -9.05
N PRO A 132 13.67 -2.70 -9.24
CA PRO A 132 14.13 -1.84 -8.16
C PRO A 132 12.95 -1.24 -7.38
N MET A 133 12.20 -2.10 -6.70
CA MET A 133 11.08 -1.67 -5.85
C MET A 133 10.89 -2.52 -4.60
N SER A 134 10.29 -1.94 -3.58
CA SER A 134 9.77 -2.62 -2.38
C SER A 134 8.33 -2.21 -2.13
N ILE A 135 7.61 -3.03 -1.37
CA ILE A 135 6.20 -2.87 -1.02
C ILE A 135 6.11 -2.92 0.51
N ILE A 136 5.46 -1.93 1.11
CA ILE A 136 5.16 -1.92 2.54
C ILE A 136 3.63 -1.96 2.68
N ILE A 137 3.11 -2.94 3.42
CA ILE A 137 1.67 -3.12 3.61
C ILE A 137 1.32 -2.87 5.07
N ILE A 138 0.58 -1.81 5.34
CA ILE A 138 0.10 -1.45 6.68
C ILE A 138 -1.39 -1.74 6.79
N GLY A 139 -1.71 -2.74 7.61
CA GLY A 139 -3.07 -3.01 8.07
C GLY A 139 -3.49 -2.01 9.16
N VAL A 140 -4.60 -1.31 8.97
CA VAL A 140 -5.21 -0.44 9.98
C VAL A 140 -6.58 -0.96 10.40
N GLY A 141 -6.99 -0.73 11.64
CA GLY A 141 -8.28 -1.21 12.15
C GLY A 141 -8.20 -2.58 12.83
N GLN A 142 -9.29 -3.35 12.74
CA GLN A 142 -9.54 -4.59 13.49
C GLN A 142 -9.77 -5.81 12.58
N ALA A 143 -9.39 -5.72 11.30
CA ALA A 143 -9.56 -6.83 10.37
C ALA A 143 -8.56 -7.96 10.63
N GLU A 144 -8.84 -9.13 10.06
CA GLU A 144 -7.92 -10.27 10.03
C GLU A 144 -6.81 -10.00 9.01
N PHE A 145 -5.56 -10.05 9.46
CA PHE A 145 -4.37 -9.72 8.66
C PHE A 145 -3.54 -10.94 8.26
N ASP A 146 -4.08 -12.15 8.38
CA ASP A 146 -3.39 -13.40 8.01
C ASP A 146 -2.91 -13.39 6.55
N ALA A 147 -3.71 -12.81 5.67
CA ALA A 147 -3.36 -12.56 4.28
C ALA A 147 -2.10 -11.69 4.11
N MET A 148 -1.87 -10.73 5.01
CA MET A 148 -0.69 -9.87 4.96
C MET A 148 0.56 -10.60 5.48
N VAL A 149 0.41 -11.45 6.50
CA VAL A 149 1.48 -12.33 6.99
C VAL A 149 1.93 -13.29 5.89
N GLU A 150 0.98 -13.82 5.11
CA GLU A 150 1.30 -14.67 3.95
C GLU A 150 2.07 -13.91 2.86
N LEU A 151 1.89 -12.60 2.75
CA LEU A 151 2.61 -11.75 1.81
C LEU A 151 3.95 -11.23 2.35
N ASP A 152 4.20 -11.26 3.65
CA ASP A 152 5.42 -10.70 4.25
C ASP A 152 6.69 -11.44 3.82
N GLY A 153 6.57 -12.70 3.39
CA GLY A 153 7.69 -13.42 2.76
C GLY A 153 8.83 -13.85 3.70
N ASP A 154 8.80 -13.42 4.97
CA ASP A 154 9.81 -13.69 6.01
C ASP A 154 9.98 -15.19 6.30
N ASP A 155 8.88 -15.92 6.50
CA ASP A 155 8.92 -17.37 6.77
C ASP A 155 9.03 -18.20 5.49
N VAL A 156 8.28 -17.80 4.45
CA VAL A 156 8.17 -18.53 3.18
C VAL A 156 8.19 -17.55 2.03
N ARG A 157 9.17 -17.71 1.13
CA ARG A 157 9.24 -16.91 -0.10
C ARG A 157 7.95 -17.03 -0.90
N ILE A 158 7.41 -15.87 -1.30
CA ILE A 158 6.23 -15.83 -2.16
C ILE A 158 6.49 -16.61 -3.45
N SER A 159 5.52 -17.44 -3.81
CA SER A 159 5.49 -18.14 -5.08
C SER A 159 4.13 -17.99 -5.76
N SER A 160 4.14 -18.05 -7.08
CA SER A 160 2.93 -18.11 -7.91
C SER A 160 3.19 -18.99 -9.13
N ARG A 161 2.27 -19.91 -9.42
CA ARG A 161 2.33 -20.84 -10.57
C ARG A 161 3.68 -21.58 -10.69
N GLY A 162 4.26 -21.97 -9.56
CA GLY A 162 5.54 -22.70 -9.51
C GLY A 162 6.79 -21.82 -9.66
N LYS A 163 6.65 -20.49 -9.80
CA LYS A 163 7.77 -19.54 -9.80
C LYS A 163 7.91 -18.89 -8.44
N LEU A 164 9.14 -18.87 -7.90
CA LEU A 164 9.50 -18.18 -6.65
C LEU A 164 9.90 -16.72 -6.93
N ALA A 165 9.62 -15.84 -5.98
CA ALA A 165 10.18 -14.50 -5.97
C ALA A 165 11.72 -14.56 -5.82
N GLU A 166 12.43 -13.75 -6.60
CA GLU A 166 13.90 -13.74 -6.63
C GLU A 166 14.51 -13.23 -5.31
N ARG A 167 13.85 -12.25 -4.72
CA ARG A 167 14.12 -11.70 -3.39
C ARG A 167 12.80 -11.37 -2.71
N ASP A 168 12.84 -11.24 -1.41
CA ASP A 168 11.74 -10.65 -0.69
C ASP A 168 11.69 -9.13 -0.94
N ILE A 169 10.48 -8.63 -1.20
CA ILE A 169 10.20 -7.22 -1.50
C ILE A 169 9.01 -6.68 -0.73
N VAL A 170 8.31 -7.51 0.06
CA VAL A 170 7.12 -7.09 0.80
C VAL A 170 7.49 -7.04 2.27
N GLN A 171 7.00 -6.03 2.95
CA GLN A 171 7.10 -5.93 4.40
C GLN A 171 5.73 -5.57 4.95
N SER A 172 5.20 -6.39 5.87
CA SER A 172 3.99 -6.10 6.61
C SER A 172 4.31 -6.05 8.09
N PRO A 173 4.45 -4.84 8.68
CA PRO A 173 4.58 -4.72 10.12
C PRO A 173 3.28 -5.18 10.79
N ALA A 174 3.19 -6.47 11.09
CA ALA A 174 2.08 -7.05 11.81
C ALA A 174 1.99 -6.40 13.20
N ARG A 175 0.78 -6.06 13.62
CA ARG A 175 0.49 -5.98 15.06
C ARG A 175 0.69 -7.38 15.63
N THR A 176 1.86 -7.67 16.19
CA THR A 176 1.95 -8.58 17.33
C THR A 176 1.67 -7.74 18.58
N PRO A 177 0.79 -8.15 19.54
CA PRO A 177 0.75 -9.50 20.13
C PRO A 177 -0.67 -10.08 20.41
N PRO A 178 -0.78 -11.35 20.83
CA PRO A 178 -1.20 -11.56 22.23
C PRO A 178 -0.47 -12.70 22.98
N ALA A 179 -0.32 -12.45 24.28
CA ALA A 179 -0.06 -13.37 25.40
C ALA A 179 1.10 -14.36 25.28
N SER A 180 2.25 -14.00 25.87
CA SER A 180 2.91 -15.01 26.70
C SER A 180 1.91 -15.39 27.80
N PRO A 181 1.53 -16.66 27.99
CA PRO A 181 0.97 -17.07 29.25
C PRO A 181 2.03 -16.77 30.30
N LEU A 182 1.68 -15.98 31.31
CA LEU A 182 2.42 -15.91 32.56
C LEU A 182 2.43 -17.32 33.17
N HIS A 183 3.36 -18.15 32.71
CA HIS A 183 3.93 -19.23 33.50
C HIS A 183 5.16 -18.65 34.18
N THR A 184 4.92 -17.98 35.30
CA THR A 184 5.89 -17.99 36.38
C THR A 184 5.12 -18.20 37.67
N HIS A 185 5.08 -19.46 38.11
CA HIS A 185 5.09 -19.73 39.53
C HIS A 185 6.33 -19.04 40.10
N ILE A 186 6.11 -17.95 40.85
CA ILE A 186 6.33 -17.77 42.29
C ILE A 186 5.88 -16.33 42.61
#